data_AF-A0A7X6P8Q4-F1
#
_entry.id   AF-A0A7X6P8Q4-F1
#
_cell.length_a   1.000
_cell.length_b   1.000
_cell.length_c   1.000
_cell.angle_alpha   90.00
_cell.angle_beta   90.00
_cell.angle_gamma   90.00
#
_symmetry.space_group_name_H-M   'P 1'
#
loop_
_entity.id
_entity.type
_entity.pdbx_description
1 polymer ?
#
loop_
_entity_poly.entity_id
_entity_poly.type
_entity_poly.pdbx_seq_one_letter_code
_entity_poly.pdbx_strand_id
1 'polypeptide(L)'
;EYLASYNKILCLGPHNSEAEKLINRYKAGKCFDINESEDAIEYLRNLYSLWHSGKTLKNDIEVTELSAQNQVLKLIDLIHSLNSQS
;
A
#
# COMPACT_ATOMS: atom_id res chain seq x y z
N GLU A 1 -4.47 -2.67 6.80
CA GLU A 1 -5.92 -2.38 6.67
C GLU A 1 -6.24 -1.55 5.42
N TYR A 2 -5.73 -0.31 5.29
CA TYR A 2 -6.01 0.55 4.13
C TYR A 2 -5.71 -0.10 2.77
N LEU A 3 -4.61 -0.84 2.64
CA LEU A 3 -4.29 -1.61 1.43
C LEU A 3 -5.39 -2.61 1.03
N ALA A 4 -6.02 -3.28 2.01
CA ALA A 4 -7.09 -4.26 1.77
C ALA A 4 -8.41 -3.61 1.33
N SER A 5 -8.58 -2.30 1.53
CA SER A 5 -9.76 -1.57 1.04
C SER A 5 -9.72 -1.30 -0.48
N TYR A 6 -8.55 -1.48 -1.09
CA TYR A 6 -8.24 -1.12 -2.46
C TYR A 6 -8.51 0.36 -2.80
N ASN A 7 -8.69 1.25 -1.83
CA ASN A 7 -8.80 2.68 -2.09
C ASN A 7 -7.41 3.28 -2.32
N LYS A 8 -7.32 4.37 -3.10
CA LYS A 8 -6.10 5.18 -3.12
C LYS A 8 -5.83 5.78 -1.74
N ILE A 9 -4.57 5.72 -1.31
CA ILE A 9 -4.08 6.19 -0.02
C ILE A 9 -3.38 7.53 -0.23
N LEU A 10 -3.70 8.50 0.62
CA LEU A 10 -2.88 9.68 0.86
C LEU A 10 -2.22 9.46 2.22
N CYS A 11 -0.90 9.34 2.23
CA CYS A 11 -0.14 9.15 3.46
C CYS A 11 0.68 10.41 3.77
N LEU A 12 0.68 10.81 5.03
CA LEU A 12 1.53 11.89 5.53
C LEU A 12 2.60 11.26 6.41
N GLY A 13 3.87 11.51 6.10
CA GLY A 13 5.00 10.93 6.81
C GLY A 13 6.31 11.10 6.06
N PRO A 14 7.45 10.84 6.73
CA PRO A 14 8.75 11.01 6.12
C PRO A 14 8.94 10.03 4.97
N HIS A 15 9.70 10.47 3.96
CA HIS A 15 10.14 9.59 2.89
C HIS A 15 11.02 8.45 3.42
N ASN A 16 11.04 7.36 2.66
CA ASN A 16 11.64 6.07 2.97
C ASN A 16 11.07 5.37 4.21
N SER A 17 9.93 5.82 4.73
CA SER A 17 9.18 5.09 5.76
C SER A 17 8.68 3.75 5.24
N GLU A 18 8.45 2.79 6.14
CA GLU A 18 7.85 1.50 5.78
C GLU A 18 6.47 1.67 5.16
N ALA A 19 5.71 2.68 5.59
CA ALA A 19 4.42 3.03 5.01
C ALA A 19 4.56 3.45 3.53
N GLU A 20 5.50 4.35 3.22
CA GLU A 20 5.75 4.78 1.83
C GLU A 20 6.21 3.60 0.96
N LYS A 21 7.12 2.76 1.46
CA LYS A 21 7.59 1.56 0.74
C LYS A 21 6.44 0.62 0.40
N LEU A 22 5.54 0.36 1.33
CA LEU A 22 4.35 -0.47 1.10
C LEU A 22 3.40 0.18 0.08
N ILE A 23 3.10 1.47 0.24
CA ILE A 23 2.22 2.21 -0.68
C ILE A 23 2.76 2.15 -2.11
N ASN A 24 4.08 2.35 -2.29
CA ASN A 24 4.74 2.29 -3.57
C ASN A 24 4.75 0.86 -4.14
N ARG A 25 5.10 -0.15 -3.32
CA ARG A 25 5.11 -1.56 -3.72
C ARG A 25 3.76 -2.02 -4.28
N TYR A 26 2.66 -1.61 -3.65
CA TYR A 26 1.30 -2.00 -4.07
C TYR A 26 0.61 -0.95 -4.95
N LYS A 27 1.32 0.09 -5.41
CA LYS A 27 0.76 1.21 -6.22
C LYS A 27 -0.51 1.81 -5.62
N ALA A 28 -0.60 1.79 -4.30
CA ALA A 28 -1.83 2.05 -3.57
C ALA A 28 -2.08 3.55 -3.36
N GLY A 29 -1.15 4.43 -3.72
CA GLY A 29 -1.29 5.86 -3.49
C GLY A 29 0.03 6.59 -3.49
N LYS A 30 0.14 7.67 -2.70
CA LYS A 30 1.36 8.48 -2.56
C LYS A 30 1.56 8.92 -1.10
N CYS A 31 2.82 9.00 -0.68
CA CYS A 31 3.24 9.54 0.61
C CYS A 31 3.78 10.96 0.40
N PHE A 32 3.54 11.84 1.36
CA PHE A 32 3.98 13.23 1.35
C PHE A 32 4.62 13.57 2.69
N ASP A 33 5.75 14.25 2.67
CA ASP A 33 6.34 14.88 3.84
C ASP A 33 5.51 16.09 4.28
N ILE A 34 5.71 16.53 5.53
CA ILE A 34 5.00 17.69 6.09
C ILE A 34 5.22 18.99 5.29
N ASN A 35 6.33 19.08 4.56
CA ASN A 35 6.67 20.25 3.75
C ASN A 35 6.13 20.19 2.31
N GLU A 36 5.41 19.13 1.94
CA GLU A 36 4.93 18.88 0.57
C GLU A 36 3.41 19.12 0.43
N SER A 37 2.89 20.13 1.11
CA SER A 37 1.44 20.41 1.15
C SER A 37 0.85 20.68 -0.24
N GLU A 38 1.56 21.40 -1.11
CA GLU A 38 1.06 21.69 -2.47
C GLU A 38 0.96 20.44 -3.34
N ASP A 39 1.97 19.56 -3.29
CA ASP A 39 1.94 18.28 -4.00
C ASP A 39 0.81 17.38 -3.51
N ALA A 40 0.55 17.38 -2.21
CA ALA A 40 -0.57 16.65 -1.62
C ALA A 40 -1.93 17.20 -2.08
N ILE A 41 -2.07 18.53 -2.16
CA ILE A 41 -3.26 19.21 -2.69
C ILE A 41 -3.46 18.88 -4.17
N GLU A 42 -2.41 18.92 -4.98
CA GLU A 42 -2.48 18.59 -6.40
C GLU A 42 -2.92 17.13 -6.59
N TYR A 43 -2.35 16.21 -5.82
CA TYR A 43 -2.75 14.80 -5.82
C TYR A 43 -4.23 14.61 -5.47
N LEU A 44 -4.74 15.29 -4.43
CA LEU A 44 -6.16 15.27 -4.07
C LEU A 44 -7.05 15.83 -5.19
N ARG A 45 -6.67 16.94 -5.82
CA ARG A 45 -7.41 17.52 -6.95
C ARG A 45 -7.48 16.55 -8.13
N ASN A 46 -6.39 15.84 -8.42
CA ASN A 46 -6.36 14.82 -9.47
C ASN A 46 -7.33 13.68 -9.16
N LEU A 47 -7.26 13.12 -7.94
CA LEU A 47 -8.18 12.06 -7.51
C LEU A 47 -9.65 12.50 -7.60
N TYR A 48 -9.95 13.72 -7.17
CA TYR A 48 -11.30 14.29 -7.29
C TYR A 48 -11.75 14.39 -8.75
N SER A 49 -10.90 14.89 -9.64
CA SER A 49 -11.22 15.00 -11.08
C SER A 49 -11.49 13.64 -11.72
N LEU A 50 -10.68 12.63 -11.40
CA LEU A 50 -10.88 11.26 -11.86
C LEU A 50 -12.23 10.70 -11.36
N TRP A 51 -12.52 10.82 -10.07
CA TRP A 51 -13.81 10.40 -9.51
C TRP A 51 -14.99 11.14 -10.14
N HIS A 52 -14.88 12.46 -10.30
CA HIS A 52 -15.91 13.30 -10.91
C HIS A 52 -16.18 12.91 -12.38
N SER A 53 -15.16 12.43 -13.10
CA SER A 53 -15.30 11.88 -14.45
C SER A 53 -15.89 10.47 -14.52
N GLY A 54 -16.28 9.88 -13.39
CA GLY A 54 -16.82 8.53 -13.30
C GLY A 54 -15.77 7.42 -13.35
N LYS A 55 -14.47 7.75 -13.27
CA LYS A 55 -13.41 6.75 -13.20
C LYS A 55 -13.35 6.12 -11.82
N THR A 56 -13.09 4.82 -11.77
CA THR A 56 -12.82 4.12 -10.51
C THR A 56 -11.48 4.57 -9.93
N LEU A 57 -11.47 4.86 -8.63
CA LEU A 57 -10.25 5.10 -7.85
C LEU A 57 -9.76 3.81 -7.15
N LYS A 58 -10.35 2.65 -7.46
CA LYS A 58 -9.91 1.40 -6.86
C LYS A 58 -8.55 0.99 -7.42
N ASN A 59 -7.70 0.52 -6.52
CA ASN A 59 -6.46 -0.16 -6.83
C ASN A 59 -6.78 -1.60 -7.23
N ASP A 60 -6.03 -2.13 -8.20
CA ASP A 60 -6.18 -3.48 -8.74
C ASP A 60 -5.01 -4.41 -8.35
N ILE A 61 -4.00 -3.88 -7.66
CA ILE A 61 -2.87 -4.69 -7.18
C ILE A 61 -3.32 -5.57 -6.02
N GLU A 62 -3.03 -6.86 -6.16
CA GLU A 62 -3.29 -7.88 -5.16
C GLU A 62 -2.46 -7.65 -3.89
N VAL A 63 -3.11 -7.76 -2.72
CA VAL A 63 -2.49 -7.63 -1.40
C VAL A 63 -2.68 -8.86 -0.52
N THR A 64 -3.20 -9.96 -1.07
CA THR A 64 -3.51 -11.18 -0.31
C THR A 64 -2.27 -11.77 0.35
N GLU A 65 -1.07 -11.51 -0.19
CA GLU A 65 0.18 -11.95 0.42
C GLU A 65 0.37 -11.41 1.84
N LEU A 66 -0.28 -10.29 2.18
CA LEU A 66 -0.26 -9.68 3.51
C LEU A 66 -1.33 -10.25 4.45
N SER A 67 -2.21 -11.13 3.96
CA SER A 67 -3.24 -11.76 4.80
C SER A 67 -2.58 -12.60 5.91
N ALA A 68 -3.23 -12.64 7.09
CA ALA A 68 -2.76 -13.45 8.20
C ALA A 68 -2.57 -14.92 7.79
N GLN A 69 -3.48 -15.46 6.97
CA GLN A 69 -3.38 -16.81 6.42
C GLN A 69 -2.08 -17.01 5.63
N ASN A 70 -1.79 -16.14 4.65
CA ASN A 70 -0.59 -16.29 3.82
C ASN A 70 0.70 -16.03 4.59
N GLN A 71 0.68 -15.14 5.59
CA GLN A 71 1.83 -14.91 6.47
C GLN A 71 2.11 -16.12 7.37
N VAL A 72 1.06 -16.78 7.90
CA VAL A 72 1.21 -18.01 8.67
C VAL A 72 1.73 -19.16 7.82
N LEU A 73 1.27 -19.30 6.57
CA LEU A 73 1.79 -20.29 5.64
C LEU A 73 3.29 -20.08 5.39
N LYS A 74 3.72 -18.84 5.10
CA LYS A 74 5.14 -18.49 4.95
C LYS A 74 5.97 -18.83 6.19
N LEU A 75 5.41 -18.63 7.38
CA LEU A 75 6.06 -18.97 8.64
C LEU A 75 6.21 -20.50 8.80
N ILE A 76 5.17 -21.27 8.50
CA ILE A 76 5.19 -22.73 8.54
C ILE A 76 6.26 -23.29 7.57
N ASP A 77 6.31 -22.77 6.35
CA ASP A 77 7.31 -23.16 5.35
C ASP A 77 8.74 -22.89 5.84
N LEU A 78 8.96 -21.73 6.47
CA LEU A 78 10.25 -21.38 7.05
C LEU A 78 10.66 -22.36 8.16
N ILE A 79 9.73 -22.70 9.06
CA ILE A 79 9.98 -23.67 10.14
C ILE A 79 10.35 -25.05 9.57
N HIS A 80 9.62 -25.53 8.56
CA HIS A 80 9.96 -26.79 7.89
C HIS A 80 11.33 -26.77 7.22
N SER A 81 11.68 -25.65 6.57
CA SER A 81 12.98 -25.49 5.92
C SER A 81 14.16 -25.56 6.89
N LEU A 82 14.00 -25.01 8.10
CA LEU A 82 15.02 -25.04 9.15
C LEU A 82 15.18 -26.45 9.76
N ASN A 83 14.05 -27.13 9.99
CA ASN A 83 14.06 -28.50 10.52
C ASN A 83 14.64 -29.54 9.53
N SER A 84 14.55 -29.28 8.22
CA SER A 84 15.07 -30.19 7.19
C SER A 84 16.57 -30.04 6.94
N GLN A 85 17.22 -29.04 7.55
CA GLN A 85 18.68 -28.81 7.48
C GLN A 85 19.44 -29.27 8.73
N SER A 86 18.72 -29.81 9.72
CA SER A 86 19.26 -30.38 10.97
C SER A 86 19.26 -31.91 10.90
#